data_AF-A0A318XQC5-F1
#
_entry.id   AF-A0A318XQC5-F1
#
_cell.length_a   1.000
_cell.length_b   1.000
_cell.length_c   1.000
_cell.angle_alpha   90.00
_cell.angle_beta   90.00
_cell.angle_gamma   90.00
#
_symmetry.space_group_name_H-M   'P 1'
#
loop_
_entity.id
_entity.type
_entity.pdbx_description
1 polymer ?
#
loop_
_entity_poly.entity_id
_entity_poly.type
_entity_poly.pdbx_seq_one_letter_code
_entity_poly.pdbx_strand_id
1 'polypeptide(L)'
;MDVSVSTRWNKELVKKLADLKVDEVFGSLRSTNTGTAFASAVLPGVSYREAKEHVDYVHSLGMRFNYTMNTSCLGNNEYNPKGLTKILEDIDMVNDLGADIVTVAIPALIEMIKKRHPNLKVKASIVNNIGSIESARHFVELGADILTIGGSSNRDFKFLKALRKSTDVKLEVLANVGCLYECPYRQYHFNVGAHSSQCHDPNEEKFTDYCVMKCMREHTTNPARVIKANWIRPEDVKIYEDIGIDILKIGARHLASEWIYKCAQAYVNRKYEGNLADIICPVAMNIPQDEIEKVESWTDEEWARLNYVMNFPIPQINIDNTKLDGFINHFMNENQDCRSMCGVTCNYCEKIAEKVIEVDKVSDTYKNYIDLLQEGIDQVVTGSLVQDDAIQLEGLKWDKATLEKYEDIIKIVPWMFRGVARKKTSAKAEQFAKSRGSGIVRDEDMAQAVYSETPKNSMKDMYKKLEKHGLLHMIENK
;
A
#
# COMPACT_ATOMS: atom_id res chain seq x y z
N MET A 1 22.56 -3.91 13.50
CA MET A 1 21.92 -3.74 12.19
C MET A 1 21.13 -2.46 12.24
N ASP A 2 21.31 -1.59 11.23
CA ASP A 2 20.60 -0.31 11.16
C ASP A 2 19.11 -0.56 10.88
N VAL A 3 18.24 0.32 11.38
CA VAL A 3 16.80 0.30 11.07
C VAL A 3 16.43 1.55 10.26
N SER A 4 15.78 1.34 9.12
CA SER A 4 15.27 2.40 8.24
C SER A 4 13.74 2.39 8.23
N VAL A 5 13.11 3.51 8.61
CA VAL A 5 11.65 3.60 8.81
C VAL A 5 11.04 4.71 7.95
N SER A 6 9.83 4.50 7.48
CA SER A 6 9.07 5.51 6.75
C SER A 6 8.84 6.78 7.58
N THR A 7 9.04 7.95 6.99
CA THR A 7 8.51 9.21 7.55
C THR A 7 7.24 9.62 6.84
N ARG A 8 6.36 10.31 7.57
CA ARG A 8 5.22 11.06 7.05
C ARG A 8 5.35 12.56 7.26
N TRP A 9 6.59 13.04 7.33
CA TRP A 9 6.92 14.43 7.64
C TRP A 9 6.45 14.89 9.03
N ASN A 10 6.04 13.95 9.88
CA ASN A 10 5.53 14.19 11.22
C ASN A 10 6.68 14.23 12.25
N LYS A 11 6.87 15.38 12.91
CA LYS A 11 7.96 15.59 13.90
C LYS A 11 7.77 14.74 15.17
N GLU A 12 6.54 14.47 15.59
CA GLU A 12 6.26 13.62 16.75
C GLU A 12 6.64 12.16 16.46
N LEU A 13 6.26 11.64 15.29
CA LEU A 13 6.67 10.31 14.83
C LEU A 13 8.20 10.19 14.81
N VAL A 14 8.90 11.15 14.18
CA VAL A 14 10.37 11.09 14.09
C VAL A 14 11.01 11.13 15.48
N LYS A 15 10.49 11.93 16.41
CA LYS A 15 10.98 11.93 17.80
C LYS A 15 10.81 10.55 18.46
N LYS A 16 9.62 9.96 18.34
CA LYS A 16 9.34 8.60 18.84
C LYS A 16 10.28 7.56 18.22
N LEU A 17 10.58 7.67 16.92
CA LEU A 17 11.52 6.78 16.23
C LEU A 17 12.98 6.98 16.70
N ALA A 18 13.40 8.22 16.96
CA ALA A 18 14.70 8.51 17.54
C ALA A 18 14.85 7.91 18.96
N ASP A 19 13.79 7.99 19.79
CA ASP A 19 13.75 7.37 21.12
C ASP A 19 13.87 5.83 21.05
N LEU A 20 13.38 5.21 19.97
CA LEU A 20 13.58 3.79 19.65
C LEU A 20 14.98 3.47 19.05
N LYS A 21 15.84 4.47 18.88
CA LYS A 21 17.17 4.34 18.24
C LYS A 21 17.08 3.85 16.79
N VAL A 22 16.08 4.32 16.04
CA VAL A 22 16.06 4.17 14.58
C VAL A 22 17.20 5.00 13.98
N ASP A 23 17.86 4.49 12.94
CA ASP A 23 19.07 5.12 12.37
C ASP A 23 18.79 6.02 11.16
N GLU A 24 17.72 5.72 10.43
CA GLU A 24 17.36 6.38 9.17
C GLU A 24 15.84 6.52 9.08
N VAL A 25 15.35 7.69 8.64
CA VAL A 25 14.00 7.80 8.08
C VAL A 25 14.03 8.05 6.58
N PHE A 26 13.03 7.54 5.86
CA PHE A 26 12.91 7.73 4.41
C PHE A 26 11.55 8.28 3.98
N GLY A 27 11.58 9.22 3.04
CA GLY A 27 10.42 9.99 2.57
C GLY A 27 10.63 10.52 1.15
N SER A 28 9.60 11.12 0.57
CA SER A 28 9.65 11.78 -0.73
C SER A 28 8.54 12.81 -0.82
N LEU A 29 8.77 13.91 -1.56
CA LEU A 29 7.69 14.83 -1.87
C LEU A 29 6.60 14.08 -2.63
N ARG A 30 5.37 14.57 -2.51
CA ARG A 30 4.18 13.93 -3.11
C ARG A 30 4.35 13.75 -4.61
N SER A 31 4.75 14.82 -5.31
CA SER A 31 4.90 14.87 -6.76
C SER A 31 6.16 15.65 -7.14
N THR A 32 6.89 15.15 -8.14
CA THR A 32 8.13 15.73 -8.68
C THR A 32 8.22 15.40 -10.19
N ASN A 33 9.26 15.86 -10.89
CA ASN A 33 9.45 15.51 -12.31
C ASN A 33 9.86 14.05 -12.48
N THR A 34 10.63 13.51 -11.53
CA THR A 34 11.09 12.12 -11.54
C THR A 34 10.06 11.16 -10.93
N GLY A 35 9.32 11.61 -9.92
CA GLY A 35 8.32 10.80 -9.24
C GLY A 35 8.91 9.66 -8.40
N THR A 36 8.04 8.74 -7.98
CA THR A 36 8.37 7.65 -7.05
C THR A 36 7.64 6.36 -7.43
N ALA A 37 7.96 5.25 -6.78
CA ALA A 37 7.26 3.98 -6.98
C ALA A 37 5.85 3.92 -6.33
N PHE A 38 5.31 5.03 -5.83
CA PHE A 38 3.97 5.15 -5.22
C PHE A 38 3.20 6.30 -5.86
N ALA A 39 1.89 6.15 -5.99
CA ALA A 39 1.01 7.22 -6.47
C ALA A 39 1.03 8.45 -5.55
N SER A 40 1.00 9.65 -6.13
CA SER A 40 0.95 10.92 -5.37
C SER A 40 -0.19 10.94 -4.35
N ALA A 41 -1.36 10.41 -4.73
CA ALA A 41 -2.58 10.51 -3.93
C ALA A 41 -2.53 9.78 -2.58
N VAL A 42 -1.58 8.86 -2.38
CA VAL A 42 -1.43 8.13 -1.11
C VAL A 42 -0.23 8.60 -0.28
N LEU A 43 0.46 9.65 -0.73
CA LEU A 43 1.59 10.25 -0.02
C LEU A 43 1.16 11.55 0.68
N PRO A 44 1.73 11.88 1.85
CA PRO A 44 1.47 13.16 2.52
C PRO A 44 2.00 14.35 1.68
N GLY A 45 1.26 15.46 1.69
CA GLY A 45 1.57 16.66 0.92
C GLY A 45 2.30 17.65 1.81
N VAL A 46 3.56 17.94 1.50
CA VAL A 46 4.34 18.97 2.18
C VAL A 46 5.05 19.83 1.17
N SER A 47 5.23 21.10 1.51
CA SER A 47 6.07 22.01 0.74
C SER A 47 7.55 21.64 0.87
N TYR A 48 8.37 22.11 -0.07
CA TYR A 48 9.83 21.97 0.01
C TYR A 48 10.40 22.54 1.32
N ARG A 49 9.85 23.68 1.79
CA ARG A 49 10.29 24.31 3.05
C ARG A 49 10.02 23.40 4.25
N GLU A 50 8.82 22.85 4.35
CA GLU A 50 8.47 21.92 5.43
C GLU A 50 9.31 20.64 5.38
N ALA A 51 9.58 20.13 4.17
CA ALA A 51 10.49 19.00 4.00
C ALA A 51 11.91 19.35 4.48
N LYS A 52 12.44 20.53 4.15
CA LYS A 52 13.77 20.98 4.62
C LYS A 52 13.83 21.07 6.13
N GLU A 53 12.84 21.73 6.75
CA GLU A 53 12.74 21.84 8.21
C GLU A 53 12.62 20.46 8.89
N HIS A 54 11.96 19.51 8.22
CA HIS A 54 11.87 18.12 8.69
C HIS A 54 13.22 17.41 8.63
N VAL A 55 13.96 17.54 7.52
CA VAL A 55 15.31 16.95 7.38
C VAL A 55 16.27 17.52 8.42
N ASP A 56 16.26 18.84 8.62
CA ASP A 56 17.09 19.49 9.65
C ASP A 56 16.74 18.97 11.06
N TYR A 57 15.45 18.72 11.32
CA TYR A 57 15.00 18.13 12.58
C TYR A 57 15.43 16.67 12.74
N VAL A 58 15.34 15.86 11.69
CA VAL A 58 15.86 14.47 11.66
C VAL A 58 17.35 14.46 12.01
N HIS A 59 18.15 15.34 11.40
CA HIS A 59 19.57 15.47 11.69
C HIS A 59 19.85 15.95 13.12
N SER A 60 19.04 16.87 13.65
CA SER A 60 19.18 17.34 15.05
C SER A 60 19.00 16.23 16.09
N LEU A 61 18.32 15.14 15.70
CA LEU A 61 18.12 13.93 16.52
C LEU A 61 19.20 12.86 16.26
N GLY A 62 20.20 13.14 15.42
CA GLY A 62 21.29 12.21 15.10
C GLY A 62 20.90 11.10 14.11
N MET A 63 19.75 11.22 13.44
CA MET A 63 19.29 10.27 12.44
C MET A 63 19.65 10.73 11.03
N ARG A 64 19.70 9.78 10.08
CA ARG A 64 19.89 10.07 8.65
C ARG A 64 18.56 10.23 7.93
N PHE A 65 18.56 11.01 6.85
CA PHE A 65 17.44 11.14 5.95
C PHE A 65 17.73 10.53 4.57
N ASN A 66 16.82 9.67 4.10
CA ASN A 66 16.89 9.02 2.80
C ASN A 66 15.74 9.48 1.90
N TYR A 67 16.05 10.24 0.85
CA TYR A 67 15.05 10.67 -0.13
C TYR A 67 14.75 9.55 -1.12
N THR A 68 13.47 9.24 -1.31
CA THR A 68 13.05 8.18 -2.24
C THR A 68 12.71 8.77 -3.61
N MET A 69 13.63 8.61 -4.56
CA MET A 69 13.50 9.00 -5.98
C MET A 69 13.55 7.74 -6.86
N ASN A 70 12.68 6.78 -6.54
CA ASN A 70 12.79 5.39 -7.02
C ASN A 70 11.79 5.02 -8.11
N THR A 71 11.40 5.98 -8.94
CA THR A 71 10.58 5.74 -10.14
C THR A 71 11.17 4.61 -10.98
N SER A 72 10.32 3.76 -11.57
CA SER A 72 10.73 2.68 -12.47
C SER A 72 10.75 3.10 -13.95
N CYS A 73 10.10 4.21 -14.30
CA CYS A 73 9.93 4.66 -15.67
C CYS A 73 9.76 6.18 -15.73
N LEU A 74 10.49 6.85 -16.63
CA LEU A 74 10.42 8.30 -16.86
C LEU A 74 9.72 8.66 -18.19
N GLY A 75 9.16 7.68 -18.89
CA GLY A 75 8.52 7.91 -20.19
C GLY A 75 9.47 8.46 -21.26
N ASN A 76 10.77 8.16 -21.16
CA ASN A 76 11.86 8.68 -22.00
C ASN A 76 12.16 10.18 -21.84
N ASN A 77 11.68 10.84 -20.79
CA ASN A 77 11.97 12.25 -20.54
C ASN A 77 13.45 12.54 -20.29
N GLU A 78 14.24 11.56 -19.84
CA GLU A 78 15.69 11.64 -19.69
C GLU A 78 16.43 11.84 -21.03
N TYR A 79 15.79 11.53 -22.16
CA TYR A 79 16.35 11.75 -23.51
C TYR A 79 15.79 13.02 -24.18
N ASN A 80 14.88 13.73 -23.52
CA ASN A 80 14.39 15.02 -23.97
C ASN A 80 15.17 16.14 -23.26
N PRO A 81 15.73 17.16 -23.95
CA PRO A 81 16.52 18.20 -23.28
C PRO A 81 15.78 18.94 -22.15
N LYS A 82 14.47 19.20 -22.31
CA LYS A 82 13.66 19.84 -21.26
C LYS A 82 13.41 18.87 -20.10
N GLY A 83 13.08 17.62 -20.41
CA GLY A 83 12.88 16.58 -19.39
C GLY A 83 14.17 16.30 -18.59
N LEU A 84 15.29 16.16 -19.27
CA LEU A 84 16.61 15.99 -18.65
C LEU A 84 16.96 17.17 -17.74
N THR A 85 16.69 18.40 -18.16
CA THR A 85 16.91 19.59 -17.30
C THR A 85 16.10 19.48 -16.01
N LYS A 86 14.82 19.09 -16.10
CA LYS A 86 13.94 18.90 -14.94
C LYS A 86 14.38 17.74 -14.03
N ILE A 87 14.88 16.66 -14.59
CA ILE A 87 15.46 15.54 -13.83
C ILE A 87 16.71 15.99 -13.08
N LEU A 88 17.57 16.80 -13.70
CA LEU A 88 18.75 17.36 -13.04
C LEU A 88 18.38 18.33 -11.92
N GLU A 89 17.35 19.17 -12.12
CA GLU A 89 16.78 20.03 -11.08
C GLU A 89 16.27 19.20 -9.88
N ASP A 90 15.57 18.08 -10.11
CA ASP A 90 15.13 17.18 -9.03
C ASP A 90 16.33 16.58 -8.28
N ILE A 91 17.39 16.17 -8.99
CA ILE A 91 18.63 15.64 -8.39
C ILE A 91 19.31 16.70 -7.50
N ASP A 92 19.38 17.95 -7.97
CA ASP A 92 19.92 19.07 -7.17
C ASP A 92 19.05 19.37 -5.96
N MET A 93 17.73 19.37 -6.14
CA MET A 93 16.77 19.60 -5.08
C MET A 93 16.90 18.56 -3.94
N VAL A 94 17.15 17.30 -4.26
CA VAL A 94 17.42 16.24 -3.26
C VAL A 94 18.71 16.51 -2.47
N ASN A 95 19.77 16.94 -3.14
CA ASN A 95 21.02 17.33 -2.48
C ASN A 95 20.81 18.55 -1.57
N ASP A 96 20.15 19.59 -2.08
CA ASP A 96 19.93 20.86 -1.36
C ASP A 96 18.98 20.69 -0.17
N LEU A 97 18.06 19.73 -0.24
CA LEU A 97 17.24 19.31 0.90
C LEU A 97 18.11 18.81 2.07
N GLY A 98 19.33 18.34 1.79
CA GLY A 98 20.24 17.77 2.77
C GLY A 98 20.03 16.27 2.95
N ALA A 99 19.57 15.54 1.94
CA ALA A 99 19.48 14.08 2.05
C ALA A 99 20.87 13.46 2.24
N ASP A 100 20.98 12.45 3.09
CA ASP A 100 22.22 11.66 3.25
C ASP A 100 22.30 10.55 2.18
N ILE A 101 21.13 10.01 1.85
CA ILE A 101 20.95 8.88 0.94
C ILE A 101 19.84 9.22 -0.04
N VAL A 102 19.98 8.75 -1.29
CA VAL A 102 18.90 8.76 -2.27
C VAL A 102 18.64 7.33 -2.75
N THR A 103 17.38 6.89 -2.62
CA THR A 103 16.93 5.58 -3.11
C THR A 103 16.46 5.69 -4.55
N VAL A 104 17.09 4.95 -5.47
CA VAL A 104 16.94 5.10 -6.93
C VAL A 104 16.76 3.74 -7.59
N ALA A 105 15.97 3.67 -8.65
CA ALA A 105 15.78 2.43 -9.42
C ALA A 105 16.36 2.48 -10.84
N ILE A 106 16.33 3.63 -11.52
CA ILE A 106 16.82 3.75 -12.90
C ILE A 106 18.36 3.83 -12.93
N PRO A 107 19.07 2.94 -13.66
CA PRO A 107 20.53 2.94 -13.74
C PRO A 107 21.16 4.27 -14.14
N ALA A 108 20.60 4.95 -15.16
CA ALA A 108 21.11 6.24 -15.60
C ALA A 108 21.08 7.30 -14.49
N LEU A 109 20.03 7.30 -13.65
CA LEU A 109 19.93 8.22 -12.52
C LEU A 109 20.98 7.91 -11.44
N ILE A 110 21.30 6.64 -11.19
CA ILE A 110 22.39 6.25 -10.28
C ILE A 110 23.69 6.91 -10.73
N GLU A 111 24.09 6.73 -11.99
CA GLU A 111 25.31 7.32 -12.52
C GLU A 111 25.29 8.85 -12.52
N MET A 112 24.16 9.46 -12.89
CA MET A 112 24.00 10.92 -12.90
C MET A 112 24.20 11.51 -11.50
N ILE A 113 23.61 10.89 -10.48
CA ILE A 113 23.75 11.33 -9.08
C ILE A 113 25.19 11.16 -8.61
N LYS A 114 25.82 9.99 -8.85
CA LYS A 114 27.20 9.75 -8.41
C LYS A 114 28.19 10.73 -9.05
N LYS A 115 27.96 11.14 -10.31
CA LYS A 115 28.79 12.14 -11.01
C LYS A 115 28.53 13.56 -10.52
N ARG A 116 27.28 13.92 -10.24
CA ARG A 116 26.88 15.29 -9.91
C ARG A 116 27.04 15.64 -8.43
N HIS A 117 26.67 14.71 -7.55
CA HIS A 117 26.68 14.85 -6.09
C HIS A 117 27.36 13.63 -5.45
N PRO A 118 28.70 13.52 -5.53
CA PRO A 118 29.44 12.35 -5.04
C PRO A 118 29.30 12.10 -3.52
N ASN A 119 28.89 13.13 -2.76
CA ASN A 119 28.62 13.04 -1.33
C ASN A 119 27.31 12.30 -1.02
N LEU A 120 26.34 12.29 -1.95
CA LEU A 120 25.10 11.54 -1.79
C LEU A 120 25.37 10.03 -1.92
N LYS A 121 24.92 9.29 -0.92
CA LYS A 121 24.92 7.82 -0.97
C LYS A 121 23.76 7.34 -1.82
N VAL A 122 24.01 6.41 -2.74
CA VAL A 122 22.95 5.87 -3.61
C VAL A 122 22.53 4.49 -3.13
N LYS A 123 21.23 4.32 -2.87
CA LYS A 123 20.60 3.05 -2.49
C LYS A 123 19.84 2.48 -3.70
N ALA A 124 20.26 1.32 -4.20
CA ALA A 124 19.52 0.60 -5.24
C ALA A 124 18.19 0.12 -4.66
N SER A 125 17.08 0.51 -5.28
CA SER A 125 15.73 0.35 -4.75
C SER A 125 15.25 -1.10 -4.75
N ILE A 126 14.30 -1.40 -3.86
CA ILE A 126 13.51 -2.63 -3.92
C ILE A 126 12.92 -2.88 -5.31
N VAL A 127 12.60 -1.81 -6.05
CA VAL A 127 12.09 -1.84 -7.45
C VAL A 127 12.97 -2.65 -8.38
N ASN A 128 14.29 -2.64 -8.16
CA ASN A 128 15.25 -3.36 -8.99
C ASN A 128 15.15 -4.89 -8.87
N ASN A 129 14.48 -5.39 -7.83
CA ASN A 129 14.26 -6.82 -7.60
C ASN A 129 15.55 -7.66 -7.63
N ILE A 130 16.61 -7.16 -6.97
CA ILE A 130 17.93 -7.80 -6.95
C ILE A 130 17.82 -9.19 -6.31
N GLY A 131 17.94 -10.24 -7.14
CA GLY A 131 17.72 -11.64 -6.74
C GLY A 131 18.75 -12.62 -7.28
N SER A 132 19.87 -12.11 -7.82
CA SER A 132 21.02 -12.89 -8.29
C SER A 132 22.33 -12.12 -8.02
N ILE A 133 23.44 -12.85 -7.96
CA ILE A 133 24.78 -12.26 -7.75
C ILE A 133 25.15 -11.31 -8.90
N GLU A 134 24.80 -11.67 -10.14
CA GLU A 134 25.08 -10.85 -11.31
C GLU A 134 24.32 -9.52 -11.26
N SER A 135 23.03 -9.57 -10.93
CA SER A 135 22.22 -8.36 -10.77
C SER A 135 22.79 -7.44 -9.68
N ALA A 136 23.23 -8.01 -8.55
CA ALA A 136 23.88 -7.24 -7.50
C ALA A 136 25.17 -6.57 -8.00
N ARG A 137 26.02 -7.31 -8.72
CA ARG A 137 27.29 -6.80 -9.25
C ARG A 137 27.07 -5.60 -10.18
N HIS A 138 26.09 -5.68 -11.10
CA HIS A 138 25.78 -4.55 -11.98
C HIS A 138 25.41 -3.27 -11.22
N PHE A 139 24.62 -3.37 -10.13
CA PHE A 139 24.29 -2.18 -9.34
C PHE A 139 25.48 -1.64 -8.52
N VAL A 140 26.38 -2.52 -8.06
CA VAL A 140 27.65 -2.09 -7.44
C VAL A 140 28.51 -1.35 -8.46
N GLU A 141 28.64 -1.87 -9.68
CA GLU A 141 29.43 -1.26 -10.77
C GLU A 141 28.88 0.11 -11.20
N LEU A 142 27.55 0.28 -11.18
CA LEU A 142 26.89 1.58 -11.41
C LEU A 142 27.18 2.60 -10.30
N GLY A 143 27.66 2.16 -9.14
CA GLY A 143 28.04 3.02 -8.01
C GLY A 143 27.04 3.05 -6.85
N ALA A 144 26.18 2.02 -6.70
CA ALA A 144 25.32 1.91 -5.53
C ALA A 144 26.14 1.65 -4.26
N ASP A 145 25.90 2.46 -3.22
CA ASP A 145 26.50 2.34 -1.89
C ASP A 145 25.71 1.36 -0.99
N ILE A 146 24.45 1.07 -1.34
CA ILE A 146 23.54 0.17 -0.62
C ILE A 146 22.69 -0.60 -1.63
N LEU A 147 22.51 -1.91 -1.41
CA LEU A 147 21.63 -2.77 -2.21
C LEU A 147 20.40 -3.18 -1.41
N THR A 148 19.20 -2.74 -1.82
CA THR A 148 17.96 -3.31 -1.32
C THR A 148 17.64 -4.62 -2.06
N ILE A 149 17.66 -5.74 -1.35
CA ILE A 149 17.43 -7.07 -1.88
C ILE A 149 15.97 -7.23 -2.32
N GLY A 150 15.74 -7.93 -3.43
CA GLY A 150 14.39 -8.22 -3.94
C GLY A 150 13.58 -9.01 -2.93
N GLY A 151 12.32 -8.61 -2.69
CA GLY A 151 11.50 -9.16 -1.60
C GLY A 151 11.30 -10.68 -1.67
N SER A 152 11.15 -11.26 -2.86
CA SER A 152 11.05 -12.72 -3.01
C SER A 152 12.31 -13.47 -2.53
N SER A 153 13.44 -12.79 -2.46
CA SER A 153 14.71 -13.35 -1.99
C SER A 153 14.89 -13.22 -0.46
N ASN A 154 13.96 -12.59 0.27
CA ASN A 154 14.07 -12.41 1.72
C ASN A 154 14.22 -13.74 2.48
N ARG A 155 13.72 -14.86 1.95
CA ARG A 155 13.87 -16.19 2.58
C ARG A 155 14.76 -17.14 1.78
N ASP A 156 15.46 -16.64 0.76
CA ASP A 156 16.47 -17.42 0.04
C ASP A 156 17.82 -17.30 0.77
N PHE A 157 17.95 -18.03 1.87
CA PHE A 157 19.14 -17.96 2.73
C PHE A 157 20.42 -18.43 2.02
N LYS A 158 20.30 -19.28 1.00
CA LYS A 158 21.43 -19.67 0.14
C LYS A 158 21.92 -18.46 -0.66
N PHE A 159 21.02 -17.74 -1.31
CA PHE A 159 21.34 -16.52 -2.03
C PHE A 159 21.87 -15.43 -1.09
N LEU A 160 21.23 -15.16 0.05
CA LEU A 160 21.67 -14.09 0.97
C LEU A 160 23.11 -14.31 1.47
N LYS A 161 23.46 -15.55 1.85
CA LYS A 161 24.84 -15.90 2.26
C LYS A 161 25.83 -15.77 1.10
N ALA A 162 25.44 -16.16 -0.11
CA ALA A 162 26.29 -16.00 -1.30
C ALA A 162 26.49 -14.52 -1.66
N LEU A 163 25.43 -13.72 -1.55
CA LEU A 163 25.46 -12.28 -1.83
C LEU A 163 26.41 -11.56 -0.86
N ARG A 164 26.29 -11.82 0.45
CA ARG A 164 27.21 -11.23 1.44
C ARG A 164 28.67 -11.54 1.14
N LYS A 165 28.98 -12.76 0.70
CA LYS A 165 30.35 -13.16 0.32
C LYS A 165 30.86 -12.50 -0.95
N SER A 166 29.97 -11.99 -1.79
CA SER A 166 30.31 -11.46 -3.12
C SER A 166 30.60 -9.96 -3.15
N THR A 167 30.26 -9.23 -2.09
CA THR A 167 30.44 -7.77 -2.03
C THR A 167 30.52 -7.29 -0.59
N ASP A 168 31.20 -6.17 -0.35
CA ASP A 168 31.25 -5.45 0.94
C ASP A 168 30.24 -4.29 1.00
N VAL A 169 29.51 -4.02 -0.09
CA VAL A 169 28.45 -3.00 -0.13
C VAL A 169 27.35 -3.34 0.88
N LYS A 170 26.74 -2.32 1.48
CA LYS A 170 25.70 -2.53 2.50
C LYS A 170 24.48 -3.24 1.90
N LEU A 171 23.96 -4.24 2.62
CA LEU A 171 22.79 -5.02 2.22
C LEU A 171 21.57 -4.63 3.05
N GLU A 172 20.46 -4.35 2.38
CA GLU A 172 19.17 -4.01 3.00
C GLU A 172 18.10 -5.05 2.65
N VAL A 173 17.30 -5.46 3.64
CA VAL A 173 16.09 -6.27 3.43
C VAL A 173 14.85 -5.50 3.90
N LEU A 174 13.73 -5.68 3.19
CA LEU A 174 12.45 -5.03 3.51
C LEU A 174 11.57 -5.99 4.33
N ALA A 175 11.29 -5.63 5.58
CA ALA A 175 10.81 -6.59 6.57
C ALA A 175 9.30 -6.82 6.55
N ASN A 176 8.49 -5.77 6.44
CA ASN A 176 7.07 -5.82 6.79
C ASN A 176 6.13 -5.78 5.57
N VAL A 177 6.60 -6.29 4.43
CA VAL A 177 5.86 -6.25 3.17
C VAL A 177 5.28 -7.61 2.82
N GLY A 178 3.96 -7.64 2.73
CA GLY A 178 3.13 -8.77 2.37
C GLY A 178 2.92 -8.95 0.87
N CYS A 179 3.74 -8.39 -0.02
CA CYS A 179 3.59 -8.63 -1.46
C CYS A 179 3.58 -10.14 -1.78
N LEU A 180 2.77 -10.54 -2.77
CA LEU A 180 2.74 -11.92 -3.26
C LEU A 180 4.16 -12.40 -3.61
N TYR A 181 4.49 -13.61 -3.20
CA TYR A 181 5.74 -14.27 -3.60
C TYR A 181 5.77 -14.48 -5.11
N GLU A 182 6.87 -14.08 -5.76
CA GLU A 182 7.01 -14.07 -7.23
C GLU A 182 5.81 -13.39 -7.93
N CYS A 183 5.42 -12.20 -7.43
CA CYS A 183 4.24 -11.47 -7.90
C CYS A 183 4.33 -11.12 -9.40
N PRO A 184 3.37 -11.54 -10.25
CA PRO A 184 3.39 -11.22 -11.68
C PRO A 184 3.08 -9.74 -11.95
N TYR A 185 2.39 -9.07 -11.02
CA TYR A 185 2.00 -7.66 -11.16
C TYR A 185 3.12 -6.70 -10.76
N ARG A 186 4.23 -7.21 -10.24
CA ARG A 186 5.23 -6.42 -9.52
C ARG A 186 5.75 -5.22 -10.31
N GLN A 187 6.26 -5.47 -11.51
CA GLN A 187 6.84 -4.40 -12.33
C GLN A 187 5.77 -3.46 -12.88
N TYR A 188 4.62 -4.02 -13.27
CA TYR A 188 3.49 -3.22 -13.72
C TYR A 188 3.00 -2.26 -12.62
N HIS A 189 2.87 -2.74 -11.39
CA HIS A 189 2.46 -1.93 -10.23
C HIS A 189 3.42 -0.77 -9.98
N PHE A 190 4.73 -0.99 -10.04
CA PHE A 190 5.69 0.10 -9.91
C PHE A 190 5.62 1.10 -11.05
N ASN A 191 5.35 0.67 -12.28
CA ASN A 191 5.10 1.59 -13.39
C ASN A 191 3.83 2.42 -13.17
N VAL A 192 2.76 1.83 -12.62
CA VAL A 192 1.56 2.59 -12.23
C VAL A 192 1.94 3.67 -11.20
N GLY A 193 2.69 3.32 -10.16
CA GLY A 193 3.19 4.29 -9.16
C GLY A 193 4.09 5.38 -9.75
N ALA A 194 5.02 4.98 -10.64
CA ALA A 194 5.94 5.88 -11.33
C ALA A 194 5.20 6.96 -12.12
N HIS A 195 4.25 6.56 -12.96
CA HIS A 195 3.48 7.49 -13.79
C HIS A 195 2.48 8.32 -12.98
N SER A 196 1.88 7.76 -11.94
CA SER A 196 0.92 8.48 -11.07
C SER A 196 1.57 9.41 -10.03
N SER A 197 2.90 9.58 -10.06
CA SER A 197 3.62 10.52 -9.18
C SER A 197 4.52 11.51 -9.91
N GLN A 198 4.47 11.53 -11.23
CA GLN A 198 5.14 12.51 -12.06
C GLN A 198 4.19 13.67 -12.35
N CYS A 199 4.59 14.89 -11.98
CA CYS A 199 3.74 16.08 -12.10
C CYS A 199 3.40 16.47 -13.54
N HIS A 200 4.10 15.89 -14.52
CA HIS A 200 3.91 16.11 -15.95
C HIS A 200 3.26 14.92 -16.66
N ASP A 201 2.84 13.88 -15.94
CA ASP A 201 2.21 12.70 -16.57
C ASP A 201 0.89 13.12 -17.25
N PRO A 202 0.62 12.66 -18.48
CA PRO A 202 -0.59 13.03 -19.21
C PRO A 202 -1.89 12.57 -18.54
N ASN A 203 -1.82 11.63 -17.58
CA ASN A 203 -2.99 11.16 -16.84
C ASN A 203 -3.25 11.95 -15.54
N GLU A 204 -2.54 13.07 -15.29
CA GLU A 204 -2.80 13.98 -14.16
C GLU A 204 -2.78 13.27 -12.80
N GLU A 205 -1.82 12.37 -12.58
CA GLU A 205 -1.67 11.57 -11.34
C GLU A 205 -2.82 10.57 -11.07
N LYS A 206 -3.76 10.40 -12.01
CA LYS A 206 -4.87 9.47 -11.89
C LYS A 206 -4.37 8.03 -11.95
N PHE A 207 -4.89 7.18 -11.08
CA PHE A 207 -4.60 5.76 -11.11
C PHE A 207 -5.80 4.92 -10.68
N THR A 208 -5.88 3.71 -11.23
CA THR A 208 -6.73 2.63 -10.72
C THR A 208 -5.80 1.47 -10.41
N ASP A 209 -5.67 1.11 -9.14
CA ASP A 209 -4.70 0.11 -8.74
C ASP A 209 -5.25 -1.31 -8.87
N TYR A 210 -5.35 -1.76 -10.13
CA TYR A 210 -5.67 -3.15 -10.47
C TYR A 210 -4.77 -4.16 -9.73
N CYS A 211 -3.49 -3.80 -9.54
CA CYS A 211 -2.51 -4.67 -8.91
C CYS A 211 -2.84 -4.90 -7.43
N VAL A 212 -3.13 -3.82 -6.69
CA VAL A 212 -3.55 -3.89 -5.29
C VAL A 212 -4.87 -4.61 -5.16
N MET A 213 -5.86 -4.35 -6.02
CA MET A 213 -7.15 -5.05 -5.96
C MET A 213 -6.98 -6.57 -6.12
N LYS A 214 -6.19 -7.01 -7.10
CA LYS A 214 -5.83 -8.43 -7.28
C LYS A 214 -5.11 -8.99 -6.06
N CYS A 215 -4.11 -8.26 -5.57
CA CYS A 215 -3.28 -8.66 -4.44
C CYS A 215 -4.12 -8.85 -3.16
N MET A 216 -4.98 -7.88 -2.83
CA MET A 216 -5.89 -7.93 -1.70
C MET A 216 -6.82 -9.14 -1.78
N ARG A 217 -7.41 -9.38 -2.94
CA ARG A 217 -8.31 -10.52 -3.15
C ARG A 217 -7.58 -11.85 -2.94
N GLU A 218 -6.35 -11.97 -3.42
CA GLU A 218 -5.52 -13.17 -3.20
C GLU A 218 -5.19 -13.38 -1.72
N HIS A 219 -4.82 -12.33 -0.98
CA HIS A 219 -4.56 -12.44 0.46
C HIS A 219 -5.78 -12.88 1.25
N THR A 220 -6.94 -12.33 0.93
CA THR A 220 -8.19 -12.61 1.64
C THR A 220 -8.73 -14.01 1.33
N THR A 221 -8.68 -14.44 0.06
CA THR A 221 -9.25 -15.73 -0.38
C THR A 221 -8.29 -16.91 -0.22
N ASN A 222 -6.97 -16.66 -0.22
CA ASN A 222 -5.94 -17.69 -0.15
C ASN A 222 -4.94 -17.42 0.99
N PRO A 223 -5.22 -17.88 2.22
CA PRO A 223 -4.34 -17.69 3.38
C PRO A 223 -2.89 -18.17 3.16
N ALA A 224 -2.66 -19.21 2.37
CA ALA A 224 -1.31 -19.68 2.07
C ALA A 224 -0.47 -18.62 1.33
N ARG A 225 -1.09 -17.73 0.54
CA ARG A 225 -0.40 -16.60 -0.09
C ARG A 225 0.12 -15.59 0.94
N VAL A 226 -0.57 -15.42 2.06
CA VAL A 226 -0.13 -14.55 3.17
C VAL A 226 1.13 -15.14 3.81
N ILE A 227 1.18 -16.45 4.09
CA ILE A 227 2.38 -17.10 4.65
C ILE A 227 3.55 -17.07 3.66
N LYS A 228 3.29 -17.30 2.38
CA LYS A 228 4.32 -17.25 1.32
C LYS A 228 4.92 -15.86 1.12
N ALA A 229 4.18 -14.80 1.46
CA ALA A 229 4.59 -13.42 1.21
C ALA A 229 5.93 -13.06 1.86
N ASN A 230 6.51 -11.97 1.38
CA ASN A 230 7.92 -11.62 1.58
C ASN A 230 8.26 -11.05 2.97
N TRP A 231 7.36 -11.14 3.95
CA TRP A 231 7.59 -10.55 5.27
C TRP A 231 8.64 -11.34 6.06
N ILE A 232 9.30 -10.65 6.99
CA ILE A 232 10.21 -11.17 7.99
C ILE A 232 9.52 -11.00 9.34
N ARG A 233 9.43 -12.06 10.13
CA ARG A 233 8.88 -11.99 11.48
C ARG A 233 9.84 -11.21 12.39
N PRO A 234 9.38 -10.34 13.29
CA PRO A 234 10.25 -9.59 14.20
C PRO A 234 11.23 -10.48 14.99
N GLU A 235 10.78 -11.64 15.45
CA GLU A 235 11.60 -12.62 16.19
C GLU A 235 12.73 -13.24 15.34
N ASP A 236 12.56 -13.29 14.01
CA ASP A 236 13.52 -13.91 13.08
C ASP A 236 14.62 -12.94 12.63
N VAL A 237 14.55 -11.66 13.02
CA VAL A 237 15.49 -10.60 12.61
C VAL A 237 16.95 -10.97 12.90
N LYS A 238 17.23 -11.62 14.03
CA LYS A 238 18.59 -12.01 14.45
C LYS A 238 19.31 -12.86 13.38
N ILE A 239 18.57 -13.69 12.65
CA ILE A 239 19.10 -14.58 11.61
C ILE A 239 19.70 -13.78 10.45
N TYR A 240 19.05 -12.66 10.07
CA TYR A 240 19.52 -11.78 9.02
C TYR A 240 20.80 -11.04 9.43
N GLU A 241 20.87 -10.61 10.70
CA GLU A 241 22.09 -10.01 11.25
C GLU A 241 23.27 -10.99 11.24
N ASP A 242 23.03 -12.25 11.60
CA ASP A 242 24.06 -13.30 11.58
C ASP A 242 24.60 -13.61 10.18
N ILE A 243 23.80 -13.34 9.14
CA ILE A 243 24.23 -13.47 7.74
C ILE A 243 25.04 -12.25 7.29
N GLY A 244 25.02 -11.14 8.03
CA GLY A 244 25.67 -9.89 7.67
C GLY A 244 24.80 -8.97 6.83
N ILE A 245 23.47 -9.01 7.02
CA ILE A 245 22.56 -7.96 6.54
C ILE A 245 22.75 -6.71 7.40
N ASP A 246 22.96 -5.57 6.74
CA ASP A 246 23.34 -4.32 7.40
C ASP A 246 22.15 -3.47 7.82
N ILE A 247 21.06 -3.50 7.03
CA ILE A 247 19.91 -2.61 7.20
C ILE A 247 18.59 -3.40 7.14
N LEU A 248 17.73 -3.16 8.12
CA LEU A 248 16.34 -3.61 8.12
C LEU A 248 15.43 -2.44 7.78
N LYS A 249 14.75 -2.52 6.64
CA LYS A 249 13.80 -1.50 6.21
C LYS A 249 12.38 -1.87 6.61
N ILE A 250 11.66 -0.91 7.18
CA ILE A 250 10.26 -1.00 7.57
C ILE A 250 9.47 -0.03 6.69
N GLY A 251 8.59 -0.61 5.87
CA GLY A 251 7.88 0.06 4.78
C GLY A 251 6.63 0.86 5.17
N ALA A 252 5.72 0.97 4.21
CA ALA A 252 4.37 1.52 4.36
C ALA A 252 4.26 3.02 4.69
N ARG A 253 4.93 3.88 3.90
CA ARG A 253 4.87 5.35 4.01
C ARG A 253 3.49 5.98 3.86
N HIS A 254 2.52 5.25 3.30
CA HIS A 254 1.13 5.70 3.13
C HIS A 254 0.25 5.39 4.35
N LEU A 255 0.75 4.64 5.35
CA LEU A 255 -0.01 4.26 6.54
C LEU A 255 0.15 5.29 7.68
N ALA A 256 -0.68 5.15 8.71
CA ALA A 256 -0.69 6.07 9.84
C ALA A 256 0.60 6.09 10.64
N SER A 257 0.89 7.25 11.24
CA SER A 257 2.10 7.43 12.06
C SER A 257 2.15 6.42 13.21
N GLU A 258 1.01 6.13 13.84
CA GLU A 258 0.91 5.13 14.91
C GLU A 258 1.12 3.69 14.40
N TRP A 259 0.71 3.38 13.17
CA TRP A 259 0.99 2.09 12.55
C TRP A 259 2.50 1.93 12.27
N ILE A 260 3.11 2.97 11.70
CA ILE A 260 4.55 3.01 11.41
C ILE A 260 5.34 2.83 12.71
N TYR A 261 4.96 3.54 13.78
CA TYR A 261 5.60 3.43 15.09
C TYR A 261 5.42 2.02 15.69
N LYS A 262 4.21 1.44 15.63
CA LYS A 262 3.96 0.05 16.08
C LYS A 262 4.86 -0.95 15.36
N CYS A 263 5.02 -0.84 14.05
CA CYS A 263 5.94 -1.68 13.29
C CYS A 263 7.39 -1.46 13.72
N ALA A 264 7.84 -0.20 13.81
CA ALA A 264 9.19 0.12 14.26
C ALA A 264 9.50 -0.51 15.63
N GLN A 265 8.59 -0.36 16.60
CA GLN A 265 8.71 -0.94 17.93
C GLN A 265 8.83 -2.47 17.89
N ALA A 266 8.01 -3.15 17.08
CA ALA A 266 8.05 -4.60 16.93
C ALA A 266 9.42 -5.10 16.45
N TYR A 267 9.95 -4.50 15.38
CA TYR A 267 11.20 -4.93 14.76
C TYR A 267 12.44 -4.51 15.56
N VAL A 268 12.45 -3.30 16.14
CA VAL A 268 13.54 -2.85 17.02
C VAL A 268 13.66 -3.76 18.25
N ASN A 269 12.52 -4.13 18.85
CA ASN A 269 12.49 -5.03 20.01
C ASN A 269 12.64 -6.51 19.63
N ARG A 270 12.62 -6.85 18.33
CA ARG A 270 12.68 -8.22 17.80
C ARG A 270 11.60 -9.13 18.38
N LYS A 271 10.45 -8.56 18.68
CA LYS A 271 9.36 -9.26 19.35
C LYS A 271 8.04 -8.56 19.08
N TYR A 272 7.01 -9.34 18.81
CA TYR A 272 5.66 -8.83 18.63
C TYR A 272 4.62 -9.76 19.26
N GLU A 273 3.91 -9.25 20.26
CA GLU A 273 2.82 -9.96 20.93
C GLU A 273 1.48 -9.45 20.35
N GLY A 274 0.88 -10.24 19.47
CA GLY A 274 -0.40 -9.90 18.85
C GLY A 274 -0.62 -10.59 17.51
N ASN A 275 -1.66 -10.14 16.80
CA ASN A 275 -1.95 -10.57 15.44
C ASN A 275 -0.85 -10.08 14.49
N LEU A 276 -0.02 -10.98 13.95
CA LEU A 276 1.11 -10.62 13.10
C LEU A 276 0.67 -9.86 11.83
N ALA A 277 -0.55 -10.10 11.33
CA ALA A 277 -1.07 -9.37 10.17
C ALA A 277 -1.08 -7.86 10.39
N ASP A 278 -1.32 -7.40 11.62
CA ASP A 278 -1.44 -5.98 11.96
C ASP A 278 -0.18 -5.17 11.65
N ILE A 279 0.97 -5.82 11.51
CA ILE A 279 2.24 -5.16 11.19
C ILE A 279 2.73 -5.49 9.77
N ILE A 280 1.91 -6.14 8.94
CA ILE A 280 2.26 -6.51 7.55
C ILE A 280 1.38 -5.72 6.57
N CYS A 281 2.02 -4.89 5.75
CA CYS A 281 1.35 -4.16 4.68
C CYS A 281 1.54 -4.91 3.35
N PRO A 282 0.50 -5.15 2.53
CA PRO A 282 -0.85 -4.60 2.65
C PRO A 282 -1.89 -5.54 3.31
N VAL A 283 -1.47 -6.59 4.02
CA VAL A 283 -2.38 -7.58 4.65
C VAL A 283 -3.35 -6.93 5.66
N ALA A 284 -2.87 -5.98 6.48
CA ALA A 284 -3.70 -5.17 7.37
C ALA A 284 -3.65 -3.68 7.03
N MET A 285 -3.69 -3.35 5.74
CA MET A 285 -3.65 -1.96 5.26
C MET A 285 -4.91 -1.20 5.69
N ASN A 286 -4.76 -0.17 6.52
CA ASN A 286 -5.82 0.78 6.83
C ASN A 286 -5.25 2.19 6.77
N ILE A 287 -5.80 3.05 5.91
CA ILE A 287 -5.38 4.44 5.82
C ILE A 287 -6.46 5.31 6.44
N PRO A 288 -6.21 5.98 7.58
CA PRO A 288 -7.18 6.89 8.16
C PRO A 288 -7.60 7.98 7.19
N GLN A 289 -8.90 8.27 7.14
CA GLN A 289 -9.49 9.26 6.22
C GLN A 289 -8.92 10.67 6.40
N ASP A 290 -8.58 11.03 7.63
CA ASP A 290 -8.00 12.33 8.00
C ASP A 290 -6.52 12.46 7.62
N GLU A 291 -5.89 11.37 7.20
CA GLU A 291 -4.49 11.35 6.82
C GLU A 291 -4.26 11.32 5.29
N ILE A 292 -5.31 11.24 4.47
CA ILE A 292 -5.19 11.39 3.02
C ILE A 292 -5.67 12.80 2.68
N GLU A 293 -4.82 13.58 2.00
CA GLU A 293 -5.19 14.91 1.53
C GLU A 293 -5.56 14.87 0.05
N LYS A 294 -6.52 15.71 -0.32
CA LYS A 294 -6.95 15.82 -1.71
C LYS A 294 -5.80 16.29 -2.59
N VAL A 295 -5.58 15.57 -3.69
CA VAL A 295 -4.67 16.01 -4.77
C VAL A 295 -5.30 17.20 -5.48
N GLU A 296 -4.55 18.28 -5.64
CA GLU A 296 -5.07 19.55 -6.16
C GLU A 296 -5.68 19.44 -7.56
N SER A 297 -5.10 18.59 -8.43
CA SER A 297 -5.59 18.34 -9.79
C SER A 297 -6.88 17.52 -9.85
N TRP A 298 -7.31 16.91 -8.76
CA TRP A 298 -8.45 15.98 -8.77
C TRP A 298 -9.79 16.69 -8.52
N THR A 299 -10.81 16.23 -9.23
CA THR A 299 -12.21 16.59 -9.00
C THR A 299 -12.70 16.05 -7.65
N ASP A 300 -13.81 16.58 -7.14
CA ASP A 300 -14.45 16.05 -5.92
C ASP A 300 -14.89 14.60 -6.10
N GLU A 301 -15.28 14.19 -7.31
CA GLU A 301 -15.69 12.81 -7.60
C GLU A 301 -14.50 11.84 -7.60
N GLU A 302 -13.37 12.22 -8.20
CA GLU A 302 -12.13 11.42 -8.16
C GLU A 302 -11.62 11.27 -6.72
N TRP A 303 -11.71 12.34 -5.93
CA TRP A 303 -11.37 12.31 -4.52
C TRP A 303 -12.31 11.41 -3.70
N ALA A 304 -13.61 11.51 -3.90
CA ALA A 304 -14.61 10.64 -3.27
C ALA A 304 -14.37 9.16 -3.65
N ARG A 305 -13.97 8.88 -4.88
CA ARG A 305 -13.61 7.53 -5.34
C ARG A 305 -12.50 6.92 -4.53
N LEU A 306 -11.35 7.60 -4.43
CA LEU A 306 -10.22 7.09 -3.67
C LEU A 306 -10.59 6.92 -2.20
N ASN A 307 -11.25 7.92 -1.61
CA ASN A 307 -11.70 7.86 -0.22
C ASN A 307 -12.70 6.75 0.06
N TYR A 308 -13.50 6.32 -0.90
CA TYR A 308 -14.39 5.18 -0.70
C TYR A 308 -13.60 3.85 -0.70
N VAL A 309 -12.68 3.68 -1.66
CA VAL A 309 -11.91 2.44 -1.82
C VAL A 309 -10.91 2.21 -0.70
N MET A 310 -10.12 3.23 -0.36
CA MET A 310 -9.01 3.13 0.61
C MET A 310 -9.47 2.85 2.04
N ASN A 311 -10.76 2.93 2.26
CA ASN A 311 -11.45 3.14 3.51
C ASN A 311 -12.61 2.13 3.60
N PHE A 312 -12.80 1.30 2.57
CA PHE A 312 -13.79 0.26 2.58
C PHE A 312 -13.45 -0.77 3.66
N PRO A 313 -14.42 -1.26 4.45
CA PRO A 313 -14.17 -2.24 5.50
C PRO A 313 -13.46 -3.50 4.99
N ILE A 314 -12.27 -3.79 5.51
CA ILE A 314 -11.46 -4.96 5.16
C ILE A 314 -11.71 -6.08 6.18
N PRO A 315 -11.92 -7.34 5.76
CA PRO A 315 -12.04 -8.46 6.69
C PRO A 315 -10.72 -8.66 7.44
N GLN A 316 -10.81 -8.82 8.75
CA GLN A 316 -9.64 -9.07 9.57
C GLN A 316 -9.03 -10.44 9.24
N ILE A 317 -7.73 -10.44 8.95
CA ILE A 317 -6.91 -11.65 8.85
C ILE A 317 -6.14 -11.75 10.16
N ASN A 318 -6.36 -12.82 10.92
CA ASN A 318 -5.63 -13.10 12.15
C ASN A 318 -4.51 -14.09 11.85
N ILE A 319 -3.27 -13.75 12.22
CA ILE A 319 -2.08 -14.59 12.12
C ILE A 319 -1.52 -14.74 13.54
N ASP A 320 -1.65 -15.95 14.10
CA ASP A 320 -1.12 -16.29 15.41
C ASP A 320 0.41 -16.33 15.38
N ASN A 321 1.04 -15.24 15.86
CA ASN A 321 2.49 -15.10 15.84
C ASN A 321 3.20 -16.20 16.65
N THR A 322 2.59 -16.67 17.74
CA THR A 322 3.22 -17.64 18.66
C THR A 322 3.36 -19.03 18.04
N LYS A 323 2.47 -19.38 17.10
CA LYS A 323 2.53 -20.66 16.38
C LYS A 323 3.54 -20.67 15.22
N LEU A 324 4.24 -19.56 14.97
CA LEU A 324 5.29 -19.45 13.95
C LEU A 324 6.69 -19.75 14.50
N ASP A 325 6.83 -20.22 15.73
CA ASP A 325 8.15 -20.57 16.28
C ASP A 325 8.79 -21.71 15.47
N GLY A 326 10.02 -21.48 15.00
CA GLY A 326 10.72 -22.39 14.10
C GLY A 326 10.26 -22.37 12.65
N PHE A 327 9.32 -21.49 12.27
CA PHE A 327 8.85 -21.32 10.89
C PHE A 327 10.00 -21.11 9.90
N ILE A 328 10.95 -20.24 10.29
CA ILE A 328 12.06 -19.82 9.44
C ILE A 328 13.05 -20.96 9.14
N ASN A 329 13.13 -21.97 10.02
CA ASN A 329 14.08 -23.09 9.89
C ASN A 329 13.89 -23.89 8.60
N HIS A 330 12.65 -23.96 8.10
CA HIS A 330 12.35 -24.62 6.82
C HIS A 330 13.12 -23.99 5.66
N PHE A 331 13.20 -22.66 5.63
CA PHE A 331 13.87 -21.91 4.57
C PHE A 331 15.39 -21.90 4.71
N MET A 332 15.90 -22.15 5.91
CA MET A 332 17.34 -22.23 6.18
C MET A 332 17.97 -23.56 5.76
N ASN A 333 17.16 -24.57 5.44
CA ASN A 333 17.63 -25.87 4.96
C ASN A 333 18.29 -25.74 3.58
N GLU A 334 19.50 -26.26 3.42
CA GLU A 334 20.28 -26.16 2.18
C GLU A 334 19.61 -26.81 0.96
N ASN A 335 18.73 -27.79 1.20
CA ASN A 335 17.98 -28.49 0.15
C ASN A 335 16.67 -27.78 -0.21
N GLN A 336 16.32 -26.68 0.47
CA GLN A 336 15.08 -25.96 0.19
C GLN A 336 15.27 -25.01 -1.00
N ASP A 337 14.48 -25.23 -2.04
CA ASP A 337 14.37 -24.33 -3.20
C ASP A 337 12.91 -23.92 -3.41
N CYS A 338 12.51 -22.80 -2.81
CA CYS A 338 11.16 -22.27 -2.96
C CYS A 338 10.79 -21.88 -4.40
N ARG A 339 11.77 -21.58 -5.27
CA ARG A 339 11.52 -21.18 -6.66
C ARG A 339 11.16 -22.39 -7.51
N SER A 340 11.79 -23.54 -7.26
CA SER A 340 11.59 -24.74 -8.10
C SER A 340 10.68 -25.81 -7.48
N MET A 341 10.46 -25.80 -6.14
CA MET A 341 9.74 -26.87 -5.45
C MET A 341 8.34 -26.48 -4.94
N CYS A 342 8.06 -25.18 -4.78
CA CYS A 342 6.83 -24.69 -4.15
C CYS A 342 5.58 -25.13 -4.93
N GLY A 343 4.65 -25.81 -4.25
CA GLY A 343 3.39 -26.29 -4.84
C GLY A 343 3.53 -27.57 -5.68
N VAL A 344 4.76 -28.04 -5.93
CA VAL A 344 5.03 -29.30 -6.67
C VAL A 344 5.39 -30.41 -5.70
N THR A 345 6.50 -30.23 -4.97
CA THR A 345 6.99 -31.20 -3.97
C THR A 345 6.98 -30.64 -2.55
N CYS A 346 6.81 -29.32 -2.40
CA CYS A 346 6.75 -28.64 -1.11
C CYS A 346 5.39 -27.94 -0.92
N ASN A 347 4.70 -28.27 0.19
CA ASN A 347 3.46 -27.63 0.63
C ASN A 347 3.55 -27.07 2.06
N TYR A 348 4.76 -26.64 2.45
CA TYR A 348 5.04 -26.20 3.82
C TYR A 348 4.18 -25.00 4.22
N CYS A 349 4.12 -23.97 3.38
CA CYS A 349 3.40 -22.73 3.69
C CYS A 349 1.88 -22.94 3.79
N GLU A 350 1.32 -23.86 3.02
CA GLU A 350 -0.09 -24.27 3.10
C GLU A 350 -0.39 -24.87 4.48
N LYS A 351 0.42 -25.83 4.93
CA LYS A 351 0.29 -26.48 6.24
C LYS A 351 0.47 -25.50 7.40
N ILE A 352 1.32 -24.48 7.23
CA ILE A 352 1.47 -23.42 8.23
C ILE A 352 0.22 -22.54 8.23
N ALA A 353 -0.27 -22.12 7.07
CA ALA A 353 -1.45 -21.27 6.97
C ALA A 353 -2.68 -21.89 7.64
N GLU A 354 -2.91 -23.19 7.46
CA GLU A 354 -4.00 -23.94 8.13
C GLU A 354 -3.92 -23.89 9.67
N LYS A 355 -2.72 -23.74 10.24
CA LYS A 355 -2.51 -23.76 11.69
C LYS A 355 -2.56 -22.37 12.33
N VAL A 356 -2.15 -21.35 11.59
CA VAL A 356 -1.86 -20.02 12.16
C VAL A 356 -2.77 -18.92 11.64
N ILE A 357 -3.47 -19.12 10.51
CA ILE A 357 -4.33 -18.09 9.93
C ILE A 357 -5.80 -18.39 10.14
N GLU A 358 -6.52 -17.39 10.64
CA GLU A 358 -7.98 -17.37 10.75
C GLU A 358 -8.54 -16.16 10.00
N VAL A 359 -9.61 -16.38 9.23
CA VAL A 359 -10.35 -15.34 8.51
C VAL A 359 -11.84 -15.66 8.61
N ASP A 360 -12.65 -14.69 9.04
CA ASP A 360 -14.12 -14.84 9.08
C ASP A 360 -14.72 -14.71 7.67
N LYS A 361 -14.77 -15.84 6.97
CA LYS A 361 -15.28 -15.93 5.60
C LYS A 361 -16.81 -15.86 5.48
N VAL A 362 -17.54 -15.94 6.60
CA VAL A 362 -19.02 -15.94 6.57
C VAL A 362 -19.61 -14.56 6.83
N SER A 363 -18.82 -13.65 7.41
CA SER A 363 -19.20 -12.26 7.63
C SER A 363 -19.63 -11.54 6.35
N ASP A 364 -20.57 -10.61 6.50
CA ASP A 364 -20.96 -9.73 5.40
C ASP A 364 -19.79 -8.84 4.97
N THR A 365 -18.94 -8.40 5.92
CA THR A 365 -17.70 -7.67 5.61
C THR A 365 -16.82 -8.41 4.62
N TYR A 366 -16.59 -9.71 4.83
CA TYR A 366 -15.78 -10.53 3.92
C TYR A 366 -16.39 -10.58 2.52
N LYS A 367 -17.67 -10.95 2.40
CA LYS A 367 -18.36 -11.06 1.10
C LYS A 367 -18.35 -9.71 0.38
N ASN A 368 -18.68 -8.65 1.11
CA ASN A 368 -18.74 -7.28 0.60
C ASN A 368 -17.40 -6.80 0.07
N TYR A 369 -16.31 -7.13 0.76
CA TYR A 369 -14.96 -6.78 0.33
C TYR A 369 -14.55 -7.54 -0.93
N ILE A 370 -14.84 -8.85 -1.00
CA ILE A 370 -14.54 -9.65 -2.20
C ILE A 370 -15.34 -9.14 -3.41
N ASP A 371 -16.62 -8.84 -3.24
CA ASP A 371 -17.47 -8.29 -4.31
C ASP A 371 -16.95 -6.94 -4.80
N LEU A 372 -16.56 -6.03 -3.90
CA LEU A 372 -15.98 -4.74 -4.25
C LEU A 372 -14.70 -4.90 -5.08
N LEU A 373 -13.77 -5.73 -4.62
CA LEU A 373 -12.52 -5.98 -5.32
C LEU A 373 -12.78 -6.62 -6.68
N GLN A 374 -13.72 -7.56 -6.76
CA GLN A 374 -14.08 -8.24 -8.00
C GLN A 374 -14.70 -7.27 -9.01
N GLU A 375 -15.63 -6.39 -8.60
CA GLU A 375 -16.23 -5.37 -9.46
C GLU A 375 -15.17 -4.41 -10.02
N GLY A 376 -14.27 -3.89 -9.16
CA GLY A 376 -13.19 -3.01 -9.61
C GLY A 376 -12.19 -3.70 -10.55
N ILE A 377 -11.96 -5.00 -10.36
CA ILE A 377 -11.14 -5.82 -11.26
C ILE A 377 -11.86 -6.02 -12.60
N ASP A 378 -13.15 -6.36 -12.57
CA ASP A 378 -13.92 -6.64 -13.77
C ASP A 378 -14.02 -5.41 -14.66
N GLN A 379 -14.21 -4.22 -14.10
CA GLN A 379 -14.24 -2.96 -14.88
C GLN A 379 -12.96 -2.72 -15.68
N VAL A 380 -11.80 -3.05 -15.12
CA VAL A 380 -10.51 -2.94 -15.82
C VAL A 380 -10.43 -4.02 -16.91
N VAL A 381 -10.80 -5.25 -16.59
CA VAL A 381 -10.66 -6.42 -17.48
C VAL A 381 -11.64 -6.39 -18.65
N THR A 382 -12.86 -5.90 -18.44
CA THR A 382 -13.91 -5.80 -19.47
C THR A 382 -13.88 -4.47 -20.22
N GLY A 383 -13.08 -3.50 -19.77
CA GLY A 383 -13.07 -2.15 -20.33
C GLY A 383 -14.28 -1.29 -19.92
N SER A 384 -15.06 -1.73 -18.92
CA SER A 384 -16.26 -1.03 -18.44
C SER A 384 -15.96 0.20 -17.58
N LEU A 385 -14.69 0.55 -17.36
CA LEU A 385 -14.27 1.85 -16.80
C LEU A 385 -14.81 3.08 -17.56
N VAL A 386 -15.47 2.88 -18.71
CA VAL A 386 -15.95 3.92 -19.63
C VAL A 386 -17.48 4.11 -19.57
N GLN A 387 -18.24 3.30 -18.84
CA GLN A 387 -19.72 3.31 -18.90
C GLN A 387 -20.39 3.52 -17.54
N ASP A 388 -21.09 4.65 -17.39
CA ASP A 388 -22.01 4.94 -16.27
C ASP A 388 -23.41 4.41 -16.63
N ASP A 389 -23.53 3.09 -16.75
CA ASP A 389 -24.81 2.50 -17.12
C ASP A 389 -25.72 2.42 -15.89
N ALA A 390 -26.92 3.01 -16.03
CA ALA A 390 -27.99 2.90 -15.04
C ALA A 390 -28.39 1.43 -14.87
N ILE A 391 -27.94 0.78 -13.80
CA ILE A 391 -28.37 -0.57 -13.46
C ILE A 391 -29.89 -0.53 -13.18
N GLN A 392 -30.63 -1.34 -13.94
CA GLN A 392 -32.04 -1.57 -13.73
C GLN A 392 -32.23 -2.32 -12.40
N LEU A 393 -32.93 -1.72 -11.43
CA LEU A 393 -33.24 -2.38 -10.16
C LEU A 393 -34.20 -3.55 -10.41
N GLU A 394 -33.76 -4.78 -10.15
CA GLU A 394 -34.61 -5.96 -10.15
C GLU A 394 -35.25 -6.14 -8.77
N GLY A 395 -36.56 -6.45 -8.70
CA GLY A 395 -37.25 -6.80 -7.45
C GLY A 395 -38.57 -6.06 -7.20
N LEU A 396 -38.82 -5.63 -5.96
CA LEU A 396 -40.07 -4.95 -5.57
C LEU A 396 -40.20 -3.60 -6.29
N LYS A 397 -41.45 -3.13 -6.43
CA LYS A 397 -41.69 -1.79 -6.98
C LYS A 397 -41.27 -0.73 -5.97
N TRP A 398 -40.56 0.29 -6.44
CA TRP A 398 -40.24 1.46 -5.63
C TRP A 398 -41.30 2.52 -5.85
N ASP A 399 -41.68 3.22 -4.78
CA ASP A 399 -42.38 4.49 -4.95
C ASP A 399 -41.49 5.44 -5.76
N LYS A 400 -42.10 6.15 -6.73
CA LYS A 400 -41.35 6.93 -7.71
C LYS A 400 -40.55 8.06 -7.05
N ALA A 401 -41.14 8.76 -6.08
CA ALA A 401 -40.46 9.83 -5.37
C ALA A 401 -39.34 9.29 -4.48
N THR A 402 -39.56 8.12 -3.86
CA THR A 402 -38.53 7.41 -3.10
C THR A 402 -37.33 7.03 -3.99
N LEU A 403 -37.59 6.50 -5.18
CA LEU A 403 -36.55 6.11 -6.13
C LEU A 403 -35.73 7.31 -6.61
N GLU A 404 -36.38 8.44 -6.92
CA GLU A 404 -35.70 9.67 -7.34
C GLU A 404 -34.76 10.21 -6.24
N LYS A 405 -35.20 10.18 -4.97
CA LYS A 405 -34.33 10.54 -3.83
C LYS A 405 -33.16 9.59 -3.69
N TYR A 406 -33.42 8.29 -3.80
CA TYR A 406 -32.40 7.25 -3.72
C TYR A 406 -31.31 7.42 -4.80
N GLU A 407 -31.70 7.70 -6.04
CA GLU A 407 -30.75 7.95 -7.13
C GLU A 407 -29.90 9.22 -6.92
N ASP A 408 -30.37 10.22 -6.16
CA ASP A 408 -29.51 11.35 -5.74
C ASP A 408 -28.63 11.01 -4.52
N ILE A 409 -29.11 10.16 -3.62
CA ILE A 409 -28.38 9.73 -2.43
C ILE A 409 -27.23 8.81 -2.83
N ILE A 410 -27.47 7.82 -3.70
CA ILE A 410 -26.47 6.84 -4.11
C ILE A 410 -25.28 7.45 -4.84
N LYS A 411 -25.39 8.70 -5.31
CA LYS A 411 -24.28 9.46 -5.91
C LYS A 411 -23.15 9.79 -4.93
N ILE A 412 -23.38 9.65 -3.61
CA ILE A 412 -22.27 9.67 -2.64
C ILE A 412 -21.31 8.50 -2.86
N VAL A 413 -21.82 7.40 -3.43
CA VAL A 413 -21.00 6.27 -3.83
C VAL A 413 -20.40 6.60 -5.20
N PRO A 414 -19.08 6.41 -5.37
CA PRO A 414 -18.43 6.61 -6.67
C PRO A 414 -19.06 5.73 -7.74
N TRP A 415 -19.20 6.22 -8.97
CA TRP A 415 -19.99 5.57 -10.02
C TRP A 415 -19.63 4.09 -10.25
N MET A 416 -18.34 3.75 -10.18
CA MET A 416 -17.83 2.38 -10.30
C MET A 416 -18.27 1.43 -9.17
N PHE A 417 -18.73 1.93 -8.03
CA PHE A 417 -19.23 1.09 -6.94
C PHE A 417 -20.73 1.27 -6.72
N ARG A 418 -21.38 2.16 -7.51
CA ARG A 418 -22.83 2.33 -7.45
C ARG A 418 -23.55 1.04 -7.82
N GLY A 419 -22.94 0.15 -8.60
CA GLY A 419 -23.54 -1.14 -8.93
C GLY A 419 -23.70 -2.05 -7.71
N VAL A 420 -22.60 -2.33 -7.02
CA VAL A 420 -22.62 -3.09 -5.77
C VAL A 420 -23.44 -2.38 -4.69
N ALA A 421 -23.29 -1.06 -4.54
CA ALA A 421 -24.08 -0.31 -3.58
C ALA A 421 -25.58 -0.44 -3.90
N ARG A 422 -25.99 -0.19 -5.16
CA ARG A 422 -27.38 -0.31 -5.60
C ARG A 422 -27.96 -1.67 -5.27
N LYS A 423 -27.24 -2.75 -5.59
CA LYS A 423 -27.67 -4.12 -5.33
C LYS A 423 -27.91 -4.40 -3.84
N LYS A 424 -27.05 -3.87 -2.96
CA LYS A 424 -27.15 -4.07 -1.50
C LYS A 424 -28.26 -3.23 -0.90
N THR A 425 -28.22 -1.92 -1.11
CA THR A 425 -29.21 -1.00 -0.54
C THR A 425 -30.59 -1.31 -1.10
N SER A 426 -30.72 -1.77 -2.35
CA SER A 426 -32.02 -2.19 -2.87
C SER A 426 -32.52 -3.47 -2.20
N ALA A 427 -31.71 -4.53 -2.14
CA ALA A 427 -32.09 -5.79 -1.49
C ALA A 427 -32.46 -5.58 -0.01
N LYS A 428 -31.75 -4.69 0.68
CA LYS A 428 -32.02 -4.34 2.08
C LYS A 428 -33.30 -3.52 2.25
N ALA A 429 -33.53 -2.54 1.39
CA ALA A 429 -34.76 -1.76 1.38
C ALA A 429 -35.98 -2.67 1.10
N GLU A 430 -35.84 -3.65 0.21
CA GLU A 430 -36.87 -4.65 -0.02
C GLU A 430 -37.12 -5.55 1.19
N GLN A 431 -36.06 -5.93 1.93
CA GLN A 431 -36.20 -6.67 3.17
C GLN A 431 -37.03 -5.87 4.19
N PHE A 432 -36.72 -4.58 4.36
CA PHE A 432 -37.46 -3.70 5.27
C PHE A 432 -38.92 -3.50 4.82
N ALA A 433 -39.17 -3.29 3.53
CA ALA A 433 -40.51 -3.19 2.98
C ALA A 433 -41.34 -4.46 3.25
N LYS A 434 -40.74 -5.65 3.06
CA LYS A 434 -41.37 -6.94 3.38
C LYS A 434 -41.66 -7.09 4.87
N SER A 435 -40.73 -6.68 5.74
CA SER A 435 -40.95 -6.68 7.20
C SER A 435 -42.09 -5.77 7.64
N ARG A 436 -42.35 -4.68 6.88
CA ARG A 436 -43.50 -3.80 7.05
C ARG A 436 -44.80 -4.34 6.42
N GLY A 437 -44.76 -5.51 5.78
CA GLY A 437 -45.91 -6.10 5.10
C GLY A 437 -46.25 -5.42 3.77
N SER A 438 -45.30 -4.73 3.14
CA SER A 438 -45.50 -4.00 1.89
C SER A 438 -44.74 -4.64 0.72
N GLY A 439 -45.37 -4.64 -0.46
CA GLY A 439 -44.71 -4.94 -1.73
C GLY A 439 -44.10 -3.71 -2.42
N ILE A 440 -44.10 -2.56 -1.75
CA ILE A 440 -43.59 -1.30 -2.28
C ILE A 440 -42.57 -0.70 -1.32
N VAL A 441 -41.37 -0.42 -1.82
CA VAL A 441 -40.31 0.28 -1.08
C VAL A 441 -40.65 1.77 -0.98
N ARG A 442 -40.60 2.31 0.24
CA ARG A 442 -40.84 3.73 0.57
C ARG A 442 -39.64 4.36 1.25
N ASP A 443 -39.70 5.68 1.43
CA ASP A 443 -38.67 6.49 2.08
C ASP A 443 -38.12 5.88 3.38
N GLU A 444 -38.98 5.34 4.26
CA GLU A 444 -38.55 4.75 5.53
C GLU A 444 -37.69 3.48 5.36
N ASP A 445 -38.03 2.63 4.38
CA ASP A 445 -37.29 1.41 4.09
C ASP A 445 -35.96 1.75 3.42
N MET A 446 -35.98 2.72 2.50
CA MET A 446 -34.80 3.19 1.77
C MET A 446 -33.81 3.90 2.69
N ALA A 447 -34.27 4.83 3.54
CA ALA A 447 -33.41 5.57 4.46
C ALA A 447 -32.73 4.62 5.45
N GLN A 448 -33.46 3.62 5.98
CA GLN A 448 -32.89 2.59 6.86
C GLN A 448 -31.88 1.72 6.13
N ALA A 449 -32.14 1.34 4.87
CA ALA A 449 -31.21 0.55 4.07
C ALA A 449 -29.94 1.31 3.72
N VAL A 450 -30.05 2.57 3.28
CA VAL A 450 -28.89 3.42 3.03
C VAL A 450 -28.07 3.58 4.31
N TYR A 451 -28.72 3.86 5.44
CA TYR A 451 -28.04 3.98 6.73
C TYR A 451 -27.30 2.70 7.13
N SER A 452 -27.94 1.52 6.99
CA SER A 452 -27.34 0.25 7.42
C SER A 452 -26.18 -0.19 6.54
N GLU A 453 -26.24 0.09 5.23
CA GLU A 453 -25.23 -0.34 4.26
C GLU A 453 -24.11 0.70 4.07
N THR A 454 -24.24 1.91 4.63
CA THR A 454 -23.21 2.94 4.51
C THR A 454 -22.04 2.65 5.46
N PRO A 455 -20.79 2.59 4.95
CA PRO A 455 -19.61 2.45 5.79
C PRO A 455 -19.45 3.60 6.80
N LYS A 456 -18.93 3.31 8.01
CA LYS A 456 -18.80 4.29 9.12
C LYS A 456 -18.13 5.61 8.72
N ASN A 457 -17.10 5.57 7.89
CA ASN A 457 -16.37 6.74 7.39
C ASN A 457 -17.12 7.56 6.33
N SER A 458 -18.10 6.97 5.66
CA SER A 458 -18.97 7.65 4.69
C SER A 458 -20.26 8.20 5.33
N MET A 459 -20.47 7.93 6.63
CA MET A 459 -21.69 8.32 7.35
C MET A 459 -21.92 9.83 7.36
N LYS A 460 -20.86 10.64 7.45
CA LYS A 460 -20.99 12.11 7.48
C LYS A 460 -21.62 12.65 6.19
N ASP A 461 -21.19 12.15 5.03
CA ASP A 461 -21.71 12.59 3.74
C ASP A 461 -23.10 12.01 3.46
N MET A 462 -23.33 10.77 3.90
CA MET A 462 -24.66 10.16 3.89
C MET A 462 -25.66 10.95 4.75
N TYR A 463 -25.31 11.35 5.97
CA TYR A 463 -26.19 12.14 6.85
C TYR A 463 -26.59 13.46 6.20
N LYS A 464 -25.63 14.20 5.62
CA LYS A 464 -25.92 15.43 4.85
C LYS A 464 -26.89 15.18 3.70
N LYS A 465 -26.77 14.05 3.02
CA LYS A 465 -27.66 13.69 1.91
C LYS A 465 -29.05 13.27 2.36
N LEU A 466 -29.18 12.52 3.45
CA LEU A 466 -30.49 12.22 4.04
C LEU A 466 -31.17 13.49 4.57
N GLU A 467 -30.43 14.39 5.21
CA GLU A 467 -30.93 15.68 5.68
C GLU A 467 -31.44 16.54 4.53
N LYS A 468 -30.70 16.63 3.42
CA LYS A 468 -31.12 17.33 2.19
C LYS A 468 -32.48 16.85 1.67
N HIS A 469 -32.79 15.57 1.81
CA HIS A 469 -34.06 14.97 1.36
C HIS A 469 -35.13 14.90 2.47
N GLY A 470 -34.86 15.45 3.65
CA GLY A 470 -35.77 15.43 4.80
C GLY A 470 -35.95 14.04 5.41
N LEU A 471 -35.01 13.12 5.21
CA LEU A 471 -35.11 11.71 5.61
C LEU A 471 -34.38 11.38 6.92
N LEU A 472 -33.65 12.33 7.50
CA LEU A 472 -32.80 12.10 8.67
C LEU A 472 -33.59 11.55 9.88
N HIS A 473 -34.77 12.11 10.15
CA HIS A 473 -35.66 11.67 11.23
C HIS A 473 -36.12 10.20 11.12
N MET A 474 -36.00 9.58 9.94
CA MET A 474 -36.39 8.18 9.70
C MET A 474 -35.36 7.17 10.19
N ILE A 475 -34.17 7.64 10.56
CA ILE A 475 -33.07 6.80 11.07
C ILE A 475 -32.66 7.14 12.52
N GLU A 476 -33.09 8.28 13.07
CA GLU A 476 -32.72 8.77 14.41
C GLU A 476 -33.55 8.16 15.57
N ASN A 477 -34.57 7.35 15.29
CA ASN A 477 -35.42 6.70 16.31
C ASN A 477 -34.95 5.28 16.69
N LYS A 478 -33.69 4.93 16.45
CA LYS A 478 -33.05 3.65 16.79
C LYS A 478 -31.58 3.89 17.15
#